data_AF-A0A3B3VM76-F1
#
_entry.id   AF-A0A3B3VM76-F1
#
_cell.length_a   1.000
_cell.length_b   1.000
_cell.length_c   1.000
_cell.angle_alpha   90.00
_cell.angle_beta   90.00
_cell.angle_gamma   90.00
#
_symmetry.space_group_name_H-M   'P 1'
#
loop_
_entity.id
_entity.type
_entity.pdbx_description
1 polymer ?
#
loop_
_entity_poly.entity_id
_entity_poly.type
_entity_poly.pdbx_seq_one_letter_code
_entity_poly.pdbx_strand_id
1 'polypeptide(L)'
;MSEAINAKGSVQDWIPKDPGKKPPRYVPKHMATILLEQKSNKQAWKTMGPAKLELPSPSNYLKKNAKRPKDLLLCCQYNPPVICFSLGTGTGGQKTIKRAVIQTADVKPKPSRVDFAQAHKQLLQSAGLIPKYIVKKDYGEIPKYLQQRREAEQQVRDDQEKLEKLKQATRQVSEEERNAALEGLKKKWHEVHREYQGLPFILYTPSQKGRKVHMEEQLTELEKHIRLLEKFKTIYISDADAGGSP
;
A
#
# COMPACT_ATOMS: atom_id res chain seq x y z
N MET A 1 18.05 51.91 -30.17
CA MET A 1 16.69 51.35 -30.31
C MET A 1 16.38 50.60 -29.02
N SER A 2 15.53 51.19 -28.17
CA SER A 2 15.20 50.64 -26.85
C SER A 2 13.96 49.76 -26.96
N GLU A 3 14.13 48.45 -26.84
CA GLU A 3 13.01 47.52 -26.76
C GLU A 3 12.33 47.65 -25.39
N ALA A 4 11.09 48.13 -25.42
CA ALA A 4 10.23 48.20 -24.24
C ALA A 4 9.81 46.78 -23.85
N ILE A 5 10.24 46.34 -22.67
CA ILE A 5 9.82 45.07 -22.07
C ILE A 5 8.36 45.24 -21.66
N ASN A 6 7.46 44.81 -22.52
CA ASN A 6 6.02 44.84 -22.29
C ASN A 6 5.69 43.80 -21.22
N ALA A 7 5.60 44.22 -19.95
CA ALA A 7 5.23 43.38 -18.83
C ALA A 7 3.75 42.99 -18.95
N LYS A 8 3.47 41.93 -19.72
CA LYS A 8 2.15 41.32 -19.83
C LYS A 8 1.90 40.47 -18.57
N GLY A 9 1.41 41.08 -17.51
CA GLY A 9 0.94 40.35 -16.32
C GLY A 9 0.26 41.29 -15.33
N SER A 10 -0.96 40.93 -14.93
CA SER A 10 -1.67 41.65 -13.87
C SER A 10 -1.08 41.24 -12.52
N VAL A 11 -1.05 42.14 -11.53
CA VAL A 11 -0.54 41.86 -10.16
C VAL A 11 -1.21 40.63 -9.53
N GLN A 12 -2.44 40.32 -9.95
CA GLN A 12 -3.21 39.16 -9.50
C GLN A 12 -2.63 37.81 -9.96
N ASP A 13 -1.84 37.79 -11.03
CA ASP A 13 -1.21 36.57 -11.55
C ASP A 13 -0.03 36.09 -10.68
N TRP A 14 0.44 36.96 -9.78
CA TRP A 14 1.62 36.76 -8.94
C TRP A 14 1.27 36.28 -7.53
N ILE A 15 -0.03 36.25 -7.20
CA ILE A 15 -0.53 35.73 -5.93
C ILE A 15 -0.56 34.20 -6.05
N PRO A 16 0.22 33.46 -5.24
CA PRO A 16 0.19 32.00 -5.26
C PRO A 16 -1.24 31.53 -4.97
N LYS A 17 -1.84 30.81 -5.91
CA LYS A 17 -3.16 30.20 -5.70
C LYS A 17 -3.04 29.16 -4.59
N ASP A 18 -3.95 29.23 -3.63
CA ASP A 18 -4.02 28.25 -2.54
C ASP A 18 -3.98 26.82 -3.12
N PRO A 19 -3.09 25.95 -2.61
CA PRO A 19 -3.09 24.56 -3.03
C PRO A 19 -4.44 23.98 -2.59
N GLY A 20 -5.30 23.74 -3.58
CA GLY A 20 -6.67 23.27 -3.36
C GLY A 20 -6.73 22.07 -2.42
N LYS A 21 -7.93 21.78 -1.89
CA LYS A 21 -8.16 20.71 -0.91
C LYS A 21 -7.45 19.42 -1.33
N LYS A 22 -6.57 18.91 -0.45
CA LYS A 22 -5.84 17.66 -0.67
C LYS A 22 -6.81 16.54 -1.03
N PRO A 23 -6.47 15.65 -1.97
CA PRO A 23 -7.34 14.54 -2.33
C PRO A 23 -7.61 13.65 -1.10
N PRO A 24 -8.81 13.05 -1.02
CA PRO A 24 -9.14 12.15 0.08
C PRO A 24 -8.17 10.97 0.11
N ARG A 25 -7.84 10.52 1.33
CA ARG A 25 -6.96 9.37 1.55
C ARG A 25 -7.57 8.12 0.92
N TYR A 26 -6.75 7.31 0.26
CA TYR A 26 -7.17 6.02 -0.30
C TYR A 26 -7.75 5.11 0.79
N VAL A 27 -8.93 4.54 0.49
CA VAL A 27 -9.59 3.52 1.32
C VAL A 27 -9.66 2.22 0.51
N PRO A 28 -9.13 1.09 1.02
CA PRO A 28 -9.18 -0.19 0.33
C PRO A 28 -10.61 -0.65 0.01
N LYS A 29 -10.82 -1.12 -1.23
CA LYS A 29 -12.14 -1.57 -1.74
C LYS A 29 -12.82 -2.65 -0.89
N HIS A 30 -12.04 -3.48 -0.20
CA HIS A 30 -12.52 -4.64 0.57
C HIS A 30 -12.38 -4.48 2.08
N MET A 31 -12.27 -3.25 2.60
CA MET A 31 -12.17 -3.03 4.05
C MET A 31 -13.34 -3.65 4.83
N ALA A 32 -14.57 -3.54 4.32
CA ALA A 32 -15.75 -4.12 4.95
C ALA A 32 -15.64 -5.65 5.07
N THR A 33 -15.16 -6.32 4.01
CA THR A 33 -14.99 -7.78 3.97
C THR A 33 -13.93 -8.24 4.98
N ILE A 34 -12.79 -7.54 5.03
CA ILE A 34 -11.69 -7.83 5.97
C ILE A 34 -12.18 -7.69 7.42
N LEU A 35 -12.94 -6.65 7.73
CA LEU A 35 -13.48 -6.43 9.08
C LEU A 35 -14.53 -7.49 9.47
N LEU A 36 -15.33 -7.97 8.52
CA LEU A 36 -16.30 -9.05 8.74
C LEU A 36 -15.60 -10.38 9.03
N GLU A 37 -14.57 -10.72 8.26
CA GLU A 37 -13.77 -11.95 8.42
C GLU A 37 -12.98 -11.97 9.74
N GLN A 38 -12.45 -10.82 10.15
CA GLN A 38 -11.78 -10.69 11.45
C GLN A 38 -12.75 -10.83 12.63
N LYS A 39 -14.02 -10.43 12.47
CA LYS A 39 -15.04 -10.54 13.53
C LYS A 39 -15.66 -11.93 13.62
N SER A 40 -15.91 -12.59 12.49
CA SER A 40 -16.55 -13.92 12.46
C SER A 40 -15.71 -15.01 13.14
N ASN A 41 -14.39 -14.89 13.11
CA ASN A 41 -13.47 -15.84 13.72
C ASN A 41 -13.28 -15.65 15.24
N LYS A 42 -13.88 -14.62 15.84
CA LYS A 42 -13.78 -14.34 17.27
C LYS A 42 -14.92 -15.02 18.03
N GLN A 43 -14.71 -16.26 18.44
CA GLN A 43 -15.49 -16.86 19.51
C GLN A 43 -14.85 -16.45 20.83
N ALA A 44 -15.67 -15.87 21.70
CA ALA A 44 -15.22 -15.44 23.00
C ALA A 44 -14.72 -16.68 23.79
N TRP A 45 -13.55 -16.56 24.45
CA TRP A 45 -13.00 -17.56 25.40
C TRP A 45 -12.72 -18.94 24.75
N LYS A 46 -12.52 -18.98 23.42
CA LYS A 46 -12.23 -20.20 22.63
C LYS A 46 -10.95 -20.93 23.05
N THR A 47 -9.89 -20.21 23.43
CA THR A 47 -8.57 -20.79 23.69
C THR A 47 -8.42 -21.34 25.10
N MET A 48 -8.93 -20.60 26.11
CA MET A 48 -8.68 -20.92 27.53
C MET A 48 -9.96 -21.10 28.36
N GLY A 49 -11.14 -20.94 27.75
CA GLY A 49 -12.41 -21.00 28.48
C GLY A 49 -12.62 -19.81 29.44
N PRO A 50 -13.71 -19.81 30.22
CA PRO A 50 -13.94 -18.81 31.26
C PRO A 50 -13.01 -19.03 32.44
N ALA A 51 -12.51 -17.95 33.03
CA ALA A 51 -11.65 -18.01 34.23
C ALA A 51 -12.39 -18.56 35.47
N LYS A 52 -13.71 -18.36 35.56
CA LYS A 52 -14.61 -18.96 36.55
C LYS A 52 -15.86 -19.46 35.83
N LEU A 53 -16.13 -20.76 35.92
CA LEU A 53 -17.31 -21.36 35.32
C LEU A 53 -18.51 -21.11 36.24
N GLU A 54 -19.40 -20.20 35.84
CA GLU A 54 -20.63 -19.94 36.58
C GLU A 54 -21.53 -21.18 36.56
N LEU A 55 -21.78 -21.74 37.75
CA LEU A 55 -22.72 -22.85 37.90
C LEU A 55 -24.15 -22.33 37.76
N PRO A 56 -25.02 -23.01 36.98
CA PRO A 56 -26.40 -22.57 36.85
C PRO A 56 -27.11 -22.68 38.21
N SER A 57 -27.70 -21.56 38.64
CA SER A 57 -28.61 -21.52 39.79
C SER A 57 -29.74 -22.55 39.61
N PRO A 58 -30.23 -23.21 40.67
CA PRO A 58 -31.26 -24.26 40.56
C PRO A 58 -32.54 -23.86 39.80
N SER A 59 -32.85 -22.57 39.76
CA SER A 59 -33.97 -22.02 38.97
C SER A 59 -33.75 -22.09 37.45
N ASN A 60 -32.50 -22.18 36.99
CA ASN A 60 -32.08 -22.17 35.59
C ASN A 60 -31.63 -23.54 35.08
N TYR A 61 -31.99 -24.63 35.78
CA TYR A 61 -31.72 -25.97 35.31
C TYR A 61 -32.45 -26.32 34.02
N LEU A 62 -31.84 -27.22 33.25
CA LEU A 62 -32.35 -27.65 31.96
C LEU A 62 -33.70 -28.35 32.11
N LYS A 63 -34.76 -27.73 31.60
CA LYS A 63 -36.11 -28.32 31.58
C LYS A 63 -36.27 -29.33 30.45
N LYS A 64 -37.16 -30.31 30.63
CA LYS A 64 -37.47 -31.34 29.62
C LYS A 64 -37.85 -30.67 28.29
N ASN A 65 -37.20 -31.08 27.20
CA ASN A 65 -37.37 -30.57 25.82
C ASN A 65 -36.81 -29.16 25.53
N ALA A 66 -36.15 -28.47 26.47
CA ALA A 66 -35.67 -27.10 26.24
C ALA A 66 -34.58 -26.98 25.15
N LYS A 67 -33.83 -28.05 24.89
CA LYS A 67 -32.78 -28.11 23.84
C LYS A 67 -33.25 -28.72 22.52
N ARG A 68 -34.52 -29.13 22.40
CA ARG A 68 -35.00 -29.65 21.12
C ARG A 68 -35.02 -28.51 20.10
N PRO A 69 -34.47 -28.71 18.89
CA PRO A 69 -34.65 -27.73 17.83
C PRO A 69 -36.15 -27.55 17.63
N LYS A 70 -36.63 -26.31 17.76
CA LYS A 70 -38.00 -26.00 17.40
C LYS A 70 -38.04 -26.04 15.88
N ASP A 71 -38.85 -26.91 15.31
CA ASP A 71 -39.06 -26.93 13.86
C ASP A 71 -39.55 -25.55 13.44
N LEU A 72 -38.69 -24.83 12.72
CA LEU A 72 -39.04 -23.55 12.14
C LEU A 72 -40.08 -23.83 11.07
N LEU A 73 -41.35 -23.58 11.39
CA LEU A 73 -42.38 -23.42 10.38
C LEU A 73 -41.94 -22.27 9.47
N LEU A 74 -41.41 -22.62 8.30
CA LEU A 74 -41.20 -21.70 7.20
C LEU A 74 -42.58 -21.27 6.70
N CYS A 75 -43.20 -20.32 7.40
CA CYS A 75 -44.32 -19.58 6.85
C CYS A 75 -43.73 -18.60 5.83
N CYS A 76 -43.63 -19.05 4.58
CA CYS A 76 -43.54 -18.14 3.47
C CYS A 76 -44.78 -17.26 3.52
N GLN A 77 -44.62 -16.00 3.93
CA GLN A 77 -45.57 -14.93 3.64
C GLN A 77 -45.59 -14.72 2.13
N TYR A 78 -46.28 -15.61 1.44
CA TYR A 78 -46.92 -15.31 0.18
C TYR A 78 -48.40 -15.29 0.52
N ASN A 79 -49.06 -14.16 0.31
CA ASN A 79 -50.51 -14.08 0.41
C ASN A 79 -51.12 -14.81 -0.80
N PRO A 80 -51.82 -15.93 -0.63
CA PRO A 80 -53.01 -16.20 -1.41
C PRO A 80 -54.24 -15.94 -0.53
N PRO A 81 -55.33 -15.38 -1.07
CA PRO A 81 -56.57 -15.27 -0.33
C PRO A 81 -57.11 -16.67 -0.03
N VAL A 82 -57.48 -16.82 1.23
CA VAL A 82 -58.15 -17.97 1.87
C VAL A 82 -59.24 -18.56 0.99
N ILE A 83 -59.19 -19.88 0.75
CA ILE A 83 -60.33 -20.78 1.00
C ILE A 83 -59.80 -22.12 1.53
N CYS A 84 -60.04 -22.37 2.81
CA CYS A 84 -60.02 -23.71 3.39
C CYS A 84 -61.11 -24.55 2.75
N PHE A 85 -60.78 -25.74 2.25
CA PHE A 85 -61.78 -26.80 2.08
C PHE A 85 -61.46 -27.96 3.02
N SER A 86 -62.50 -28.34 3.75
CA SER A 86 -62.60 -29.29 4.84
C SER A 86 -62.36 -30.74 4.45
N LEU A 87 -62.12 -31.57 5.46
CA LEU A 87 -62.22 -33.02 5.41
C LEU A 87 -63.46 -33.47 4.62
N GLY A 88 -63.25 -34.41 3.70
CA GLY A 88 -64.28 -35.20 3.04
C GLY A 88 -63.86 -36.67 3.02
N THR A 89 -64.58 -37.48 3.79
CA THR A 89 -64.56 -38.94 3.78
C THR A 89 -65.28 -39.51 2.56
N GLY A 90 -64.83 -40.68 2.11
CA GLY A 90 -65.62 -41.63 1.31
C GLY A 90 -65.52 -41.47 -0.20
N THR A 91 -64.98 -42.46 -0.89
CA THR A 91 -65.69 -43.64 -1.40
C THR A 91 -64.80 -44.36 -2.42
N GLY A 92 -65.04 -45.67 -2.58
CA GLY A 92 -64.20 -46.58 -3.33
C GLY A 92 -64.08 -46.24 -4.81
N GLY A 93 -62.84 -46.25 -5.28
CA GLY A 93 -62.49 -46.27 -6.68
C GLY A 93 -61.22 -47.10 -6.82
N GLN A 94 -61.32 -48.23 -7.53
CA GLN A 94 -60.21 -49.14 -7.78
C GLN A 94 -58.99 -48.37 -8.27
N LYS A 95 -57.91 -48.38 -7.47
CA LYS A 95 -56.63 -47.83 -7.90
C LYS A 95 -55.98 -48.88 -8.80
N THR A 96 -56.26 -48.80 -10.09
CA THR A 96 -55.40 -49.37 -11.14
C THR A 96 -53.95 -49.06 -10.78
N ILE A 97 -53.10 -50.08 -10.76
CA ILE A 97 -51.66 -49.95 -10.53
C ILE A 97 -51.11 -49.09 -11.67
N LYS A 98 -51.07 -47.77 -11.46
CA LYS A 98 -50.27 -46.87 -12.27
C LYS A 98 -48.84 -47.25 -11.94
N ARG A 99 -48.18 -48.00 -12.84
CA ARG A 99 -46.72 -48.10 -12.83
C ARG A 99 -46.22 -46.66 -12.83
N ALA A 100 -45.72 -46.20 -11.70
CA ALA A 100 -44.96 -44.98 -11.65
C ALA A 100 -43.75 -45.24 -12.54
N VAL A 101 -43.76 -44.66 -13.73
CA VAL A 101 -42.55 -44.47 -14.53
C VAL A 101 -41.67 -43.62 -13.64
N ILE A 102 -40.73 -44.26 -12.95
CA ILE A 102 -39.64 -43.57 -12.30
C ILE A 102 -38.93 -42.88 -13.46
N GLN A 103 -39.15 -41.57 -13.60
CA GLN A 103 -38.27 -40.73 -14.41
C GLN A 103 -36.91 -40.81 -13.71
N THR A 104 -36.12 -41.82 -14.04
CA THR A 104 -34.71 -41.84 -13.72
C THR A 104 -34.13 -40.69 -14.50
N ALA A 105 -33.98 -39.53 -13.86
CA ALA A 105 -33.15 -38.47 -14.39
C ALA A 105 -31.82 -39.11 -14.78
N ASP A 106 -31.39 -38.89 -16.03
CA ASP A 106 -30.18 -39.48 -16.58
C ASP A 106 -28.94 -39.02 -15.78
N VAL A 107 -28.64 -39.69 -14.68
CA VAL A 107 -27.43 -39.46 -13.91
C VAL A 107 -26.29 -40.04 -14.74
N LYS A 108 -25.60 -39.18 -15.48
CA LYS A 108 -24.43 -39.58 -16.27
C LYS A 108 -23.42 -40.27 -15.35
N PRO A 109 -23.03 -41.54 -15.62
CA PRO A 109 -22.11 -42.26 -14.75
C PRO A 109 -20.73 -41.59 -14.78
N LYS A 110 -20.02 -41.63 -13.64
CA LYS A 110 -18.65 -41.10 -13.55
C LYS A 110 -17.76 -41.88 -14.54
N PRO A 111 -16.94 -41.20 -15.37
CA PRO A 111 -16.07 -41.89 -16.31
C PRO A 111 -15.07 -42.76 -15.54
N SER A 112 -15.07 -44.05 -15.86
CA SER A 112 -14.17 -45.06 -15.27
C SER A 112 -13.60 -45.93 -16.37
N ARG A 113 -12.32 -46.31 -16.26
CA ARG A 113 -11.67 -47.24 -17.18
C ARG A 113 -11.61 -48.62 -16.54
N VAL A 114 -11.84 -49.63 -17.35
CA VAL A 114 -11.71 -51.04 -16.97
C VAL A 114 -10.77 -51.67 -17.98
N ASP A 115 -9.58 -52.08 -17.55
CA ASP A 115 -8.70 -52.91 -18.36
C ASP A 115 -9.15 -54.39 -18.19
N PHE A 116 -9.11 -55.17 -19.27
CA PHE A 116 -9.92 -56.38 -19.49
C PHE A 116 -9.92 -57.48 -18.40
N ALA A 117 -10.99 -58.28 -18.43
CA ALA A 117 -11.28 -59.54 -17.73
C ALA A 117 -11.42 -59.53 -16.19
N GLN A 118 -10.76 -58.64 -15.46
CA GLN A 118 -10.92 -58.55 -14.00
C GLN A 118 -11.67 -57.27 -13.63
N ALA A 119 -12.79 -57.40 -12.92
CA ALA A 119 -13.83 -56.39 -12.70
C ALA A 119 -13.40 -55.15 -11.85
N HIS A 120 -12.11 -54.85 -11.78
CA HIS A 120 -11.58 -53.72 -11.04
C HIS A 120 -11.73 -52.42 -11.84
N LYS A 121 -12.72 -51.59 -11.46
CA LYS A 121 -12.95 -50.28 -12.08
C LYS A 121 -11.93 -49.26 -11.58
N GLN A 122 -10.99 -48.86 -12.43
CA GLN A 122 -10.15 -47.71 -12.12
C GLN A 122 -10.92 -46.43 -12.44
N LEU A 123 -11.29 -45.70 -11.39
CA LEU A 123 -11.85 -44.35 -11.54
C LEU A 123 -10.80 -43.48 -12.25
N LEU A 124 -11.18 -42.88 -13.39
CA LEU A 124 -10.34 -41.85 -13.99
C LEU A 124 -10.16 -40.76 -12.94
N GLN A 125 -8.90 -40.41 -12.64
CA GLN A 125 -8.62 -39.36 -11.68
C GLN A 125 -9.45 -38.12 -12.04
N SER A 126 -10.16 -37.57 -11.05
CA SER A 126 -11.18 -36.53 -11.22
C SER A 126 -10.72 -35.52 -12.25
N ALA A 127 -11.52 -35.32 -13.30
CA ALA A 127 -11.28 -34.39 -14.40
C ALA A 127 -11.25 -32.93 -13.91
N GLY A 128 -10.23 -32.55 -13.13
CA GLY A 128 -10.00 -31.19 -12.66
C GLY A 128 -10.70 -30.77 -11.36
N LEU A 129 -11.42 -31.66 -10.65
CA LEU A 129 -12.11 -31.27 -9.40
C LEU A 129 -11.13 -30.93 -8.26
N ILE A 130 -9.94 -31.54 -8.27
CA ILE A 130 -8.86 -31.28 -7.32
C ILE A 130 -7.60 -30.92 -8.11
N PRO A 131 -7.06 -29.68 -7.96
CA PRO A 131 -5.85 -29.28 -8.67
C PRO A 131 -4.66 -30.11 -8.19
N LYS A 132 -3.98 -30.75 -9.15
CA LYS A 132 -2.68 -31.39 -8.91
C LYS A 132 -1.58 -30.38 -9.13
N TYR A 133 -0.99 -29.88 -8.05
CA TYR A 133 0.05 -28.85 -8.12
C TYR A 133 1.33 -29.32 -8.83
N ILE A 134 1.58 -30.63 -8.91
CA ILE A 134 2.70 -31.23 -9.67
C ILE A 134 2.59 -30.95 -11.18
N VAL A 135 1.36 -30.78 -11.70
CA VAL A 135 1.10 -30.54 -13.12
C VAL A 135 1.00 -29.03 -13.43
N LYS A 136 1.38 -28.16 -12.49
CA LYS A 136 1.39 -26.71 -12.71
C LYS A 136 2.47 -26.38 -13.76
N LYS A 137 2.18 -25.44 -14.66
CA LYS A 137 3.13 -25.01 -15.71
C LYS A 137 4.46 -24.53 -15.15
N ASP A 138 4.39 -23.76 -14.06
CA ASP A 138 5.56 -23.16 -13.41
C ASP A 138 6.11 -24.07 -12.29
N TYR A 139 5.83 -25.38 -12.33
CA TYR A 139 6.32 -26.30 -11.31
C TYR A 139 7.84 -26.47 -11.44
N GLY A 140 8.57 -26.20 -10.36
CA GLY A 140 10.03 -26.21 -10.35
C GLY A 140 10.69 -24.91 -10.83
N GLU A 141 9.92 -23.95 -11.37
CA GLU A 141 10.44 -22.63 -11.71
C GLU A 141 10.44 -21.69 -10.50
N ILE A 142 11.43 -20.79 -10.46
CA ILE A 142 11.49 -19.75 -9.43
C ILE A 142 10.44 -18.69 -9.74
N PRO A 143 9.51 -18.39 -8.83
CA PRO A 143 8.55 -17.31 -9.02
C PRO A 143 9.21 -15.96 -9.31
N LYS A 144 8.65 -15.21 -10.27
CA LYS A 144 9.17 -13.90 -10.72
C LYS A 144 9.44 -12.92 -9.57
N TYR A 145 8.59 -12.90 -8.54
CA TYR A 145 8.76 -11.99 -7.41
C TYR A 145 10.04 -12.28 -6.60
N LEU A 146 10.51 -13.53 -6.54
CA LEU A 146 11.77 -13.87 -5.87
C LEU A 146 12.98 -13.41 -6.67
N GLN A 147 12.89 -13.46 -8.01
CA GLN A 147 13.93 -12.92 -8.90
C GLN A 147 14.04 -11.40 -8.73
N GLN A 148 12.90 -10.69 -8.80
CA GLN A 148 12.84 -9.24 -8.58
C GLN A 148 13.39 -8.83 -7.21
N ARG A 149 13.07 -9.60 -6.16
CA ARG A 149 13.60 -9.34 -4.82
C ARG A 149 15.12 -9.49 -4.77
N ARG A 150 15.66 -10.55 -5.39
CA ARG A 150 17.11 -10.78 -5.47
C ARG A 150 17.81 -9.66 -6.25
N GLU A 151 17.25 -9.26 -7.38
CA GLU A 151 17.78 -8.15 -8.19
C GLU A 151 17.79 -6.84 -7.40
N ALA A 152 16.70 -6.52 -6.69
CA ALA A 152 16.65 -5.33 -5.84
C ALA A 152 17.70 -5.39 -4.71
N GLU A 153 17.88 -6.55 -4.07
CA GLU A 153 18.92 -6.75 -3.06
C GLU A 153 20.34 -6.62 -3.64
N GLN A 154 20.57 -7.08 -4.87
CA GLN A 154 21.84 -6.91 -5.59
C GLN A 154 22.09 -5.44 -5.93
N GLN A 155 21.09 -4.72 -6.47
CA GLN A 155 21.22 -3.29 -6.74
C GLN A 155 21.57 -2.49 -5.48
N VAL A 156 20.92 -2.78 -4.35
CA VAL A 156 21.25 -2.13 -3.07
C VAL A 156 22.69 -2.41 -2.66
N ARG A 157 23.19 -3.64 -2.83
CA ARG A 157 24.59 -3.99 -2.52
C ARG A 157 25.57 -3.28 -3.45
N ASP A 158 25.29 -3.26 -4.75
CA ASP A 158 26.13 -2.62 -5.74
C ASP A 158 26.19 -1.10 -5.53
N ASP A 159 25.07 -0.47 -5.17
CA ASP A 159 25.00 0.95 -4.87
C ASP A 159 25.75 1.30 -3.57
N GLN A 160 25.68 0.43 -2.56
CA GLN A 160 26.51 0.56 -1.36
C GLN A 160 27.99 0.44 -1.70
N GLU A 161 28.39 -0.57 -2.48
CA GLU A 161 29.78 -0.76 -2.88
C GLU A 161 30.32 0.43 -3.71
N LYS A 162 29.51 0.96 -4.63
CA LYS A 162 29.85 2.19 -5.37
C LYS A 162 30.03 3.37 -4.44
N LEU A 163 29.13 3.56 -3.47
CA LEU A 163 29.24 4.65 -2.51
C LEU A 163 30.50 4.51 -1.65
N GLU A 164 30.84 3.31 -1.20
CA GLU A 164 32.07 3.05 -0.45
C GLU A 164 33.33 3.31 -1.29
N LYS A 165 33.34 2.89 -2.57
CA LYS A 165 34.43 3.22 -3.51
C LYS A 165 34.58 4.73 -3.71
N LEU A 166 33.47 5.44 -3.85
CA LEU A 166 33.48 6.91 -3.96
C LEU A 166 34.06 7.55 -2.69
N LYS A 167 33.62 7.12 -1.51
CA LYS A 167 34.16 7.60 -0.23
C LYS A 167 35.66 7.34 -0.10
N GLN A 168 36.14 6.16 -0.53
CA GLN A 168 37.57 5.82 -0.51
C GLN A 168 38.39 6.67 -1.50
N ALA A 169 37.81 7.03 -2.64
CA ALA A 169 38.46 7.88 -3.65
C ALA A 169 38.44 9.38 -3.29
N THR A 170 37.70 9.79 -2.27
CA THR A 170 37.55 11.19 -1.84
C THR A 170 38.15 11.42 -0.46
N ARG A 171 38.80 12.57 -0.28
CA ARG A 171 39.27 13.02 1.02
C ARG A 171 38.10 13.60 1.83
N GLN A 172 37.99 13.21 3.10
CA GLN A 172 37.07 13.85 4.04
C GLN A 172 37.71 15.14 4.58
N VAL A 173 36.94 16.23 4.58
CA VAL A 173 37.37 17.51 5.19
C VAL A 173 37.32 17.38 6.71
N SER A 174 38.40 17.76 7.39
CA SER A 174 38.42 17.76 8.85
C SER A 174 37.50 18.83 9.43
N GLU A 175 37.04 18.67 10.67
CA GLU A 175 36.19 19.67 11.31
C GLU A 175 36.91 21.03 11.45
N GLU A 176 38.23 21.00 11.65
CA GLU A 176 39.08 22.19 11.74
C GLU A 176 39.16 22.94 10.40
N GLU A 177 39.42 22.22 9.31
CA GLU A 177 39.44 22.79 7.95
C GLU A 177 38.08 23.39 7.58
N ARG A 178 36.99 22.71 7.93
CA ARG A 178 35.62 23.21 7.73
C ARG A 178 35.36 24.48 8.52
N ASN A 179 35.77 24.53 9.79
CA ASN A 179 35.56 25.70 10.64
C ASN A 179 36.39 26.90 10.15
N ALA A 180 37.65 26.67 9.76
CA ALA A 180 38.50 27.70 9.16
C ALA A 180 37.88 28.27 7.87
N ALA A 181 37.35 27.41 6.99
CA ALA A 181 36.65 27.84 5.78
C ALA A 181 35.37 28.63 6.11
N LEU A 182 34.58 28.20 7.10
CA LEU A 182 33.39 28.91 7.57
C LEU A 182 33.72 30.30 8.12
N GLU A 183 34.77 30.41 8.93
CA GLU A 183 35.23 31.71 9.43
C GLU A 183 35.68 32.62 8.29
N GLY A 184 36.41 32.09 7.30
CA GLY A 184 36.81 32.84 6.11
C GLY A 184 35.61 33.38 5.32
N LEU A 185 34.60 32.54 5.09
CA LEU A 185 33.36 32.94 4.42
C LEU A 185 32.58 34.00 5.21
N LYS A 186 32.50 33.85 6.54
CA LYS A 186 31.83 34.84 7.41
C LYS A 186 32.55 36.18 7.42
N LYS A 187 33.89 36.18 7.48
CA LYS A 187 34.71 37.41 7.38
C LYS A 187 34.44 38.13 6.06
N LYS A 188 34.52 37.43 4.93
CA LYS A 188 34.23 37.99 3.61
C LYS A 188 32.78 38.50 3.50
N TRP A 189 31.83 37.78 4.08
CA TRP A 189 30.44 38.24 4.15
C TRP A 189 30.30 39.55 4.93
N HIS A 190 30.97 39.68 6.08
CA HIS A 190 30.97 40.91 6.86
C HIS A 190 31.60 42.09 6.11
N GLU A 191 32.67 41.86 5.35
CA GLU A 191 33.32 42.88 4.51
C GLU A 191 32.36 43.40 3.43
N VAL A 192 31.80 42.50 2.61
CA VAL A 192 30.85 42.87 1.56
C VAL A 192 29.60 43.51 2.14
N HIS A 193 29.11 43.00 3.27
CA HIS A 193 27.94 43.54 3.94
C HIS A 193 28.20 44.95 4.49
N ARG A 194 29.39 45.22 5.03
CA ARG A 194 29.79 46.56 5.47
C ARG A 194 29.83 47.55 4.29
N GLU A 195 30.37 47.13 3.15
CA GLU A 195 30.35 47.96 1.94
C GLU A 195 28.93 48.22 1.44
N TYR A 196 28.07 47.20 1.47
CA TYR A 196 26.67 47.30 1.09
C TYR A 196 25.91 48.27 2.00
N GLN A 197 26.11 48.18 3.31
CA GLN A 197 25.51 49.10 4.29
C GLN A 197 25.99 50.55 4.11
N GLY A 198 27.21 50.74 3.62
CA GLY A 198 27.78 52.06 3.32
C GLY A 198 27.24 52.71 2.03
N LEU A 199 26.36 52.04 1.29
CA LEU A 199 25.78 52.59 0.07
C LEU A 199 24.84 53.78 0.37
N PRO A 200 24.85 54.83 -0.47
CA PRO A 200 23.94 55.95 -0.30
C PRO A 200 22.48 55.50 -0.50
N PHE A 201 21.58 56.10 0.27
CA PHE A 201 20.15 55.75 0.26
C PHE A 201 19.49 55.87 -1.12
N ILE A 202 19.90 56.88 -1.91
CA ILE A 202 19.38 57.11 -3.26
C ILE A 202 20.46 56.81 -4.29
N LEU A 203 20.17 55.85 -5.16
CA LEU A 203 21.05 55.41 -6.25
C LEU A 203 20.52 55.98 -7.58
N TYR A 204 21.17 57.03 -8.08
CA TYR A 204 20.73 57.73 -9.29
C TYR A 204 21.36 57.14 -10.55
N THR A 205 22.65 56.82 -10.49
CA THR A 205 23.43 56.40 -11.65
C THR A 205 23.26 54.89 -11.90
N PRO A 206 23.14 54.42 -13.15
CA PRO A 206 23.06 52.98 -13.45
C PRO A 206 24.26 52.19 -12.90
N SER A 207 25.46 52.79 -12.88
CA SER A 207 26.65 52.19 -12.26
C SER A 207 26.48 51.95 -10.74
N GLN A 208 25.85 52.88 -10.02
CA GLN A 208 25.58 52.73 -8.58
C GLN A 208 24.58 51.59 -8.32
N LYS A 209 23.55 51.48 -9.17
CA LYS A 209 22.59 50.37 -9.11
C LYS A 209 23.25 49.02 -9.45
N GLY A 210 24.10 48.99 -10.47
CA GLY A 210 24.87 47.80 -10.83
C GLY A 210 25.80 47.33 -9.71
N ARG A 211 26.52 48.27 -9.06
CA ARG A 211 27.35 47.96 -7.90
C ARG A 211 26.54 47.34 -6.75
N LYS A 212 25.35 47.89 -6.47
CA LYS A 212 24.44 47.32 -5.45
C LYS A 212 24.05 45.88 -5.80
N VAL A 213 23.55 45.65 -7.02
CA VAL A 213 23.13 44.31 -7.48
C VAL A 213 24.27 43.31 -7.39
N HIS A 214 25.48 43.71 -7.80
CA HIS A 214 26.66 42.86 -7.69
C HIS A 214 26.98 42.46 -6.24
N MET A 215 26.91 43.40 -5.29
CA MET A 215 27.08 43.07 -3.87
C MET A 215 25.97 42.14 -3.36
N GLU A 216 24.72 42.31 -3.80
CA GLU A 216 23.61 41.42 -3.43
C GLU A 216 23.84 40.00 -3.95
N GLU A 217 24.26 39.84 -5.20
CA GLU A 217 24.63 38.55 -5.77
C GLU A 217 25.73 37.89 -4.93
N GLN A 218 26.82 38.61 -4.64
CA GLN A 218 27.90 38.12 -3.79
C GLN A 218 27.41 37.70 -2.40
N LEU A 219 26.55 38.49 -1.75
CA LEU A 219 25.98 38.15 -0.45
C LEU A 219 25.15 36.87 -0.54
N THR A 220 24.31 36.71 -1.57
CA THR A 220 23.51 35.49 -1.74
C THR A 220 24.37 34.27 -2.01
N GLU A 221 25.47 34.40 -2.75
CA GLU A 221 26.43 33.32 -2.97
C GLU A 221 27.11 32.90 -1.68
N LEU A 222 27.63 33.86 -0.91
CA LEU A 222 28.25 33.62 0.39
C LEU A 222 27.26 32.95 1.36
N GLU A 223 26.01 33.42 1.41
CA GLU A 223 24.97 32.78 2.22
C GLU A 223 24.70 31.34 1.79
N LYS A 224 24.64 31.06 0.48
CA LYS A 224 24.48 29.69 -0.02
C LYS A 224 25.64 28.81 0.44
N HIS A 225 26.89 29.28 0.31
CA HIS A 225 28.08 28.54 0.72
C HIS A 225 28.11 28.29 2.23
N ILE A 226 27.82 29.31 3.05
CA ILE A 226 27.73 29.17 4.51
C ILE A 226 26.66 28.13 4.87
N ARG A 227 25.45 28.23 4.28
CA ARG A 227 24.36 27.26 4.52
C ARG A 227 24.74 25.85 4.13
N LEU A 228 25.44 25.65 3.01
CA LEU A 228 25.92 24.33 2.59
C LEU A 228 26.87 23.74 3.63
N LEU A 229 27.86 24.51 4.06
CA LEU A 229 28.82 24.05 5.06
C LEU A 229 28.19 23.82 6.44
N GLU A 230 27.24 24.66 6.87
CA GLU A 230 26.56 24.50 8.17
C GLU A 230 25.60 23.30 8.17
N LYS A 231 24.87 23.07 7.07
CA LYS A 231 23.90 21.98 6.95
C LYS A 231 24.55 20.60 6.92
N PHE A 232 25.70 20.46 6.27
CA PHE A 232 26.37 19.17 6.09
C PHE A 232 27.57 19.04 7.03
N LYS A 233 27.52 18.05 7.94
CA LYS A 233 28.63 17.77 8.89
C LYS A 233 29.83 17.11 8.20
N THR A 234 29.58 16.20 7.27
CA THR A 234 30.62 15.44 6.57
C THR A 234 30.64 15.85 5.10
N ILE A 235 31.80 16.31 4.63
CA ILE A 235 32.00 16.80 3.27
C ILE A 235 33.18 16.02 2.67
N TYR A 236 32.99 15.54 1.44
CA TYR A 236 33.97 14.80 0.67
C TYR A 236 34.47 15.67 -0.48
N ILE A 237 35.78 15.77 -0.64
CA ILE A 237 36.44 16.50 -1.73
C ILE A 237 37.24 15.49 -2.55
N SER A 238 37.12 15.56 -3.88
CA SER A 238 37.99 14.82 -4.80
C SER A 238 39.30 15.57 -4.94
N ASP A 239 40.43 14.91 -4.62
CA ASP A 239 41.77 15.52 -4.70
C ASP A 239 42.20 15.86 -6.15
N ALA A 240 41.42 15.46 -7.17
CA ALA A 240 41.68 15.76 -8.57
C ALA A 240 41.67 17.27 -8.90
N ASP A 241 40.94 18.07 -8.12
CA ASP A 241 40.82 19.52 -8.33
C ASP A 241 41.69 20.36 -7.37
N ALA A 242 42.41 19.72 -6.44
CA ALA A 242 43.27 20.40 -5.47
C ALA A 242 44.63 20.87 -6.05
N GLY A 243 44.82 20.76 -7.37
CA GLY A 243 46.00 21.21 -8.12
C GLY A 243 45.99 22.71 -8.49
N GLY A 244 45.34 23.56 -7.71
CA GLY A 244 45.43 25.01 -7.87
C GLY A 244 46.74 25.53 -7.28
N SER A 245 47.64 25.97 -8.16
CA SER A 245 48.99 26.50 -7.91
C SER A 245 49.16 27.44 -6.70
N PRO A 246 50.38 27.48 -6.12
CA PRO A 246 50.75 28.35 -4.99
C PRO A 246 50.62 29.85 -5.28
#